data_AF-A0A0X3RXG5-F1
#
_entry.id   AF-A0A0X3RXG5-F1
#
_cell.length_a   1.000
_cell.length_b   1.000
_cell.length_c   1.000
_cell.angle_alpha   90.00
_cell.angle_beta   90.00
_cell.angle_gamma   90.00
#
_symmetry.space_group_name_H-M   'P 1'
#
loop_
_entity.id
_entity.type
_entity.pdbx_description
1 polymer ?
#
loop_
_entity_poly.entity_id
_entity_poly.type
_entity_poly.pdbx_seq_one_letter_code
_entity_poly.pdbx_strand_id
1 'polypeptide(L)'
;MGDTVTSLFRGTAAHSPSMAALTREGGDGTGPVDFCIPCNPYFPTPAMFDELAGRLREIITYYPSSAETITAELCNLLQLPASCVAMGNGSTELITWIDHLLVRESLAVPVPTFGRWTDQPMETGKRVDMFPLQESSGFALDLAQYAEFIRKRGTRVAVVCNPNNPDGGFVPRQALVQFMDAMADLDLVVIDESFLEFADAENEPSVVQDAVMRPNVIVLRSLGKNFGLHGIRFGYLVANPSLAGRVRSMLPKWNLNSLAEHVVFMLREHGAEYMESLHQVRRDRLDMSRQLSQLPGLTVYPSQGNFLFVRLPLGAEGTVVRDRLLTEHRILVRECGNKIGSSSRFLRLVVRPEVDVRRLVSAMEEVLYGTRRGAAVPEPGTGTSYSSGTAAVDRLVSQTNGAGVMGLASQASSMPLAPGSAPAPVPMPAPMPAAPPLPAPTPLPAPPVPAPMPAPAPAPMPAPAAASQLPGIAPAPAAGLQPVPQTGLPGLAAAAQNRRGMPAAGGLTAAQVRGRTQPEPVPEPTGWPAAGAMYNQVG
;
A
#
# COMPACT_ATOMS: atom_id res chain seq x y z
N MET A 1 9.12 29.60 11.15
CA MET A 1 8.23 28.43 10.93
C MET A 1 8.65 27.57 9.75
N GLY A 2 9.05 28.11 8.58
CA GLY A 2 9.39 27.30 7.40
C GLY A 2 10.49 26.23 7.58
N ASP A 3 11.53 26.50 8.38
CA ASP A 3 12.60 25.52 8.62
C ASP A 3 12.16 24.27 9.39
N THR A 4 11.16 24.39 10.28
CA THR A 4 10.73 23.27 11.13
C THR A 4 10.00 22.21 10.31
N VAL A 5 9.05 22.62 9.47
CA VAL A 5 8.25 21.70 8.62
C VAL A 5 9.14 20.99 7.59
N THR A 6 10.08 21.72 6.96
CA THR A 6 11.00 21.13 5.97
C THR A 6 12.07 20.22 6.60
N SER A 7 12.36 20.37 7.90
CA SER A 7 13.27 19.48 8.63
C SER A 7 12.75 18.02 8.68
N LEU A 8 11.43 17.81 8.66
CA LEU A 8 10.81 16.49 8.70
C LEU A 8 11.28 15.59 7.54
N PHE A 9 11.56 16.17 6.37
CA PHE A 9 12.09 15.43 5.20
C PHE A 9 13.54 14.99 5.34
N ARG A 10 14.28 15.52 6.32
CA ARG A 10 15.69 15.16 6.60
C ARG A 10 15.83 14.08 7.67
N GLY A 11 14.83 13.97 8.56
CA GLY A 11 14.84 13.06 9.71
C GLY A 11 14.15 11.70 9.51
N THR A 12 13.35 11.52 8.46
CA THR A 12 12.56 10.28 8.27
C THR A 12 13.16 9.33 7.24
N ALA A 13 13.26 8.04 7.58
CA ALA A 13 13.52 6.97 6.62
C ALA A 13 12.34 6.68 5.67
N ALA A 14 11.15 7.20 5.98
CA ALA A 14 9.99 7.16 5.09
C ALA A 14 10.15 8.16 3.94
N HIS A 15 9.67 7.79 2.74
CA HIS A 15 9.79 8.63 1.54
C HIS A 15 9.08 10.00 1.62
N SER A 16 8.20 10.21 2.61
CA SER A 16 7.52 11.47 2.90
C SER A 16 7.08 11.48 4.37
N PRO A 17 7.08 12.64 5.06
CA PRO A 17 6.54 12.76 6.41
C PRO A 17 5.02 12.54 6.40
N SER A 18 4.46 12.10 7.55
CA SER A 18 3.02 11.86 7.64
C SER A 18 2.24 13.17 7.71
N MET A 19 1.02 13.16 7.17
CA MET A 19 0.10 14.29 7.28
C MET A 19 -0.14 14.71 8.73
N ALA A 20 -0.22 13.76 9.67
CA ALA A 20 -0.33 14.06 11.09
C ALA A 20 0.91 14.80 11.67
N ALA A 21 2.11 14.51 11.18
CA ALA A 21 3.31 15.27 11.57
C ALA A 21 3.28 16.69 10.98
N LEU A 22 2.92 16.82 9.70
CA LEU A 22 2.79 18.11 9.01
C LEU A 22 1.72 19.01 9.66
N THR A 23 0.57 18.46 10.05
CA THR A 23 -0.50 19.20 10.75
C THR A 23 -0.05 19.69 12.13
N ARG A 24 0.72 18.89 12.89
CA ARG A 24 1.25 19.31 14.20
C ARG A 24 2.26 20.44 14.09
N GLU A 25 3.20 20.36 13.15
CA GLU A 25 4.18 21.42 12.89
C GLU A 25 3.55 22.68 12.25
N GLY A 26 2.41 22.53 11.55
CA GLY A 26 1.69 23.62 10.87
C GLY A 26 0.95 24.59 11.80
N GLY A 27 0.78 24.25 13.08
CA GLY A 27 0.32 25.15 14.16
C GLY A 27 -1.17 25.55 14.16
N ASP A 28 -1.89 25.42 13.04
CA ASP A 28 -3.30 25.81 12.89
C ASP A 28 -4.31 24.66 12.94
N GLY A 29 -3.85 23.43 13.19
CA GLY A 29 -4.69 22.23 13.26
C GLY A 29 -5.18 21.70 11.90
N THR A 30 -4.85 22.37 10.78
CA THR A 30 -5.19 21.91 9.43
C THR A 30 -3.97 21.26 8.75
N GLY A 31 -4.18 20.26 7.90
CA GLY A 31 -3.11 19.72 7.06
C GLY A 31 -2.85 20.59 5.82
N PRO A 32 -1.70 20.44 5.14
CA PRO A 32 -1.55 20.93 3.77
C PRO A 32 -2.49 20.19 2.80
N VAL A 33 -2.67 20.72 1.59
CA VAL A 33 -3.35 19.97 0.51
C VAL A 33 -2.42 18.87 0.02
N ASP A 34 -2.85 17.62 0.12
CA ASP A 34 -2.04 16.44 -0.20
C ASP A 34 -2.14 16.07 -1.70
N PHE A 35 -1.13 16.45 -2.46
CA PHE A 35 -0.85 15.99 -3.83
C PHE A 35 0.24 14.90 -3.86
N CYS A 36 0.60 14.33 -2.71
CA CYS A 36 1.67 13.36 -2.54
C CYS A 36 1.17 11.92 -2.41
N ILE A 37 0.17 11.64 -1.59
CA ILE A 37 -0.33 10.27 -1.34
C ILE A 37 -1.50 9.92 -2.29
N PRO A 38 -1.38 8.92 -3.19
CA PRO A 38 -2.41 8.67 -4.19
C PRO A 38 -3.64 7.94 -3.63
N CYS A 39 -4.67 8.71 -3.29
CA CYS A 39 -5.98 8.25 -2.84
C CYS A 39 -7.08 8.56 -3.87
N ASN A 40 -8.23 7.90 -3.73
CA ASN A 40 -9.49 8.38 -4.30
C ASN A 40 -10.08 9.44 -3.36
N PRO A 41 -10.29 10.70 -3.79
CA PRO A 41 -10.87 11.76 -2.96
C PRO A 41 -12.40 11.70 -2.88
N TYR A 42 -13.05 10.83 -3.66
CA TYR A 42 -14.50 10.75 -3.81
C TYR A 42 -15.13 9.48 -3.21
N PHE A 43 -14.32 8.65 -2.54
CA PHE A 43 -14.77 7.43 -1.86
C PHE A 43 -13.98 7.20 -0.57
N PRO A 44 -14.61 6.74 0.53
CA PRO A 44 -16.06 6.56 0.71
C PRO A 44 -16.85 7.87 0.67
N THR A 45 -18.16 7.77 0.53
CA THR A 45 -19.04 8.94 0.64
C THR A 45 -19.17 9.39 2.11
N PRO A 46 -19.62 10.63 2.39
CA PRO A 46 -19.87 11.09 3.76
C PRO A 46 -20.80 10.16 4.56
N ALA A 47 -21.86 9.64 3.93
CA ALA A 47 -22.81 8.73 4.57
C ALA A 47 -22.16 7.40 4.99
N MET A 48 -21.21 6.88 4.20
CA MET A 48 -20.45 5.68 4.55
C MET A 48 -19.51 5.93 5.74
N PHE A 49 -18.93 7.14 5.84
CA PHE A 49 -18.16 7.54 7.03
C PHE A 49 -19.06 7.66 8.27
N ASP A 50 -20.28 8.19 8.14
CA ASP A 50 -21.25 8.24 9.24
C ASP A 50 -21.65 6.84 9.71
N GLU A 51 -21.82 5.86 8.81
CA GLU A 51 -22.06 4.47 9.19
C GLU A 51 -20.86 3.85 9.93
N LEU A 52 -19.65 4.00 9.39
CA LEU A 52 -18.42 3.51 10.04
C LEU A 52 -18.23 4.14 11.42
N ALA A 53 -18.58 5.42 11.58
CA ALA A 53 -18.56 6.11 12.88
C ALA A 53 -19.64 5.56 13.83
N GLY A 54 -20.85 5.31 13.34
CA GLY A 54 -21.95 4.72 14.12
C GLY A 54 -21.63 3.33 14.65
N ARG A 55 -20.93 2.49 13.86
CA ARG A 55 -20.51 1.14 14.24
C ARG A 55 -19.13 1.08 14.93
N LEU A 56 -18.41 2.20 15.06
CA LEU A 56 -16.99 2.22 15.45
C LEU A 56 -16.68 1.40 16.72
N ARG A 57 -17.57 1.45 17.73
CA ARG A 57 -17.39 0.69 18.98
C ARG A 57 -17.40 -0.82 18.75
N GLU A 58 -18.29 -1.34 17.92
CA GLU A 58 -18.36 -2.77 17.59
C GLU A 58 -17.11 -3.18 16.82
N ILE A 59 -16.78 -2.40 15.79
CA ILE A 59 -15.60 -2.61 14.92
C ILE A 59 -14.31 -2.74 15.74
N ILE A 60 -14.07 -1.87 16.72
CA ILE A 60 -12.81 -1.88 17.49
C ILE A 60 -12.82 -2.85 18.68
N THR A 61 -13.97 -3.39 19.09
CA THR A 61 -14.06 -4.30 20.25
C THR A 61 -14.19 -5.77 19.87
N TYR A 62 -14.60 -6.09 18.65
CA TYR A 62 -14.74 -7.46 18.17
C TYR A 62 -13.57 -7.88 17.28
N TYR A 63 -13.15 -9.14 17.43
CA TYR A 63 -12.31 -9.78 16.42
C TYR A 63 -13.06 -9.85 15.09
N PRO A 64 -12.34 -9.68 13.97
CA PRO A 64 -12.93 -9.83 12.65
C PRO A 64 -13.33 -11.28 12.38
N SER A 65 -14.20 -11.47 11.40
CA SER A 65 -14.48 -12.78 10.80
C SER A 65 -13.21 -13.46 10.30
N SER A 66 -13.29 -14.77 10.03
CA SER A 66 -12.17 -15.50 9.45
C SER A 66 -11.73 -14.88 8.12
N ALA A 67 -10.45 -15.04 7.78
CA ALA A 67 -9.91 -14.56 6.52
C ALA A 67 -10.64 -15.23 5.34
N GLU A 68 -11.07 -16.47 5.49
CA GLU A 68 -11.89 -17.22 4.53
C GLU A 68 -13.24 -16.53 4.28
N THR A 69 -13.94 -16.08 5.33
CA THR A 69 -15.22 -15.36 5.21
C THR A 69 -15.05 -14.04 4.47
N ILE A 70 -14.06 -13.22 4.86
CA ILE A 70 -13.79 -11.92 4.23
C ILE A 70 -13.32 -12.10 2.78
N THR A 71 -12.51 -13.13 2.51
CA THR A 71 -12.07 -13.48 1.15
C THR A 71 -13.24 -13.93 0.29
N ALA A 72 -14.12 -14.79 0.79
CA ALA A 72 -15.29 -15.24 0.06
C ALA A 72 -16.22 -14.07 -0.30
N GLU A 73 -16.43 -13.14 0.63
CA GLU A 73 -17.22 -11.93 0.39
C GLU A 73 -16.64 -11.08 -0.75
N LEU A 74 -15.35 -10.72 -0.69
CA LEU A 74 -14.71 -9.96 -1.77
C LEU A 74 -14.72 -10.76 -3.10
N CYS A 75 -14.52 -12.07 -3.05
CA CYS A 75 -14.50 -12.93 -4.24
C CYS A 75 -15.86 -13.01 -4.94
N ASN A 76 -16.97 -12.95 -4.18
CA ASN A 76 -18.31 -12.86 -4.74
C ASN A 76 -18.51 -11.53 -5.50
N LEU A 77 -17.97 -10.42 -5.00
CA LEU A 77 -18.00 -9.13 -5.70
C LEU A 77 -17.13 -9.15 -6.97
N LEU A 78 -15.93 -9.71 -6.88
CA LEU A 78 -14.95 -9.74 -7.98
C LEU A 78 -15.18 -10.85 -9.02
N GLN A 79 -16.13 -11.76 -8.78
CA GLN A 79 -16.36 -12.97 -9.59
C GLN A 79 -15.07 -13.80 -9.77
N LEU A 80 -14.36 -14.03 -8.66
CA LEU A 80 -13.12 -14.81 -8.59
C LEU A 80 -13.30 -16.06 -7.70
N PRO A 81 -12.59 -17.17 -7.94
CA PRO A 81 -12.60 -18.29 -7.00
C PRO A 81 -11.80 -17.96 -5.74
N ALA A 82 -12.42 -18.07 -4.55
CA ALA A 82 -11.76 -17.73 -3.27
C ALA A 82 -10.46 -18.50 -2.99
N SER A 83 -10.31 -19.71 -3.55
CA SER A 83 -9.07 -20.49 -3.47
C SER A 83 -7.88 -19.80 -4.13
N CYS A 84 -8.13 -18.98 -5.16
CA CYS A 84 -7.17 -18.24 -5.98
C CYS A 84 -6.74 -16.90 -5.38
N VAL A 85 -7.30 -16.51 -4.22
CA VAL A 85 -7.05 -15.21 -3.59
C VAL A 85 -6.33 -15.38 -2.25
N ALA A 86 -5.40 -14.47 -1.97
CA ALA A 86 -4.82 -14.28 -0.64
C ALA A 86 -4.84 -12.79 -0.27
N MET A 87 -5.35 -12.48 0.91
CA MET A 87 -5.63 -11.11 1.36
C MET A 87 -4.69 -10.70 2.49
N GLY A 88 -4.16 -9.47 2.44
CA GLY A 88 -3.21 -8.97 3.45
C GLY A 88 -3.46 -7.53 3.88
N ASN A 89 -2.62 -7.05 4.81
CA ASN A 89 -2.63 -5.69 5.38
C ASN A 89 -2.09 -4.62 4.39
N GLY A 90 -2.65 -4.63 3.18
CA GLY A 90 -2.18 -3.88 2.02
C GLY A 90 -1.17 -4.65 1.19
N SER A 91 -1.06 -4.25 -0.08
CA SER A 91 -0.19 -4.89 -1.06
C SER A 91 1.28 -4.98 -0.63
N THR A 92 1.79 -4.04 0.19
CA THR A 92 3.16 -4.09 0.72
C THR A 92 3.47 -5.36 1.53
N GLU A 93 2.55 -5.83 2.37
CA GLU A 93 2.75 -7.08 3.13
C GLU A 93 2.85 -8.28 2.18
N LEU A 94 2.04 -8.29 1.13
CA LEU A 94 2.06 -9.32 0.11
C LEU A 94 3.36 -9.27 -0.73
N ILE A 95 3.92 -8.09 -0.99
CA ILE A 95 5.26 -7.93 -1.60
C ILE A 95 6.33 -8.59 -0.71
N THR A 96 6.29 -8.34 0.61
CA THR A 96 7.20 -8.97 1.57
C THR A 96 7.09 -10.49 1.55
N TRP A 97 5.88 -11.06 1.53
CA TRP A 97 5.71 -12.52 1.44
C TRP A 97 6.08 -13.11 0.08
N ILE A 98 5.81 -12.42 -1.03
CA ILE A 98 6.28 -12.80 -2.38
C ILE A 98 7.82 -12.88 -2.38
N ASP A 99 8.49 -11.85 -1.83
CA ASP A 99 9.94 -11.79 -1.73
C ASP A 99 10.55 -12.91 -0.86
N HIS A 100 9.94 -13.23 0.28
CA HIS A 100 10.44 -14.30 1.17
C HIS A 100 10.18 -15.73 0.66
N LEU A 101 9.09 -15.95 -0.10
CA LEU A 101 8.62 -17.31 -0.43
C LEU A 101 8.89 -17.72 -1.88
N LEU A 102 8.98 -16.76 -2.80
CA LEU A 102 8.91 -17.00 -4.24
C LEU A 102 10.13 -16.42 -4.98
N VAL A 103 10.69 -15.31 -4.52
CA VAL A 103 11.97 -14.81 -5.03
C VAL A 103 13.10 -15.58 -4.34
N ARG A 104 14.03 -16.15 -5.11
CA ARG A 104 15.20 -16.87 -4.56
C ARG A 104 16.47 -16.04 -4.64
N GLU A 105 16.97 -15.84 -5.85
CA GLU A 105 18.27 -15.20 -6.10
C GLU A 105 18.13 -13.81 -6.72
N SER A 106 17.15 -13.62 -7.60
CA SER A 106 17.06 -12.44 -8.45
C SER A 106 15.65 -12.08 -8.89
N LEU A 107 15.43 -10.78 -9.07
CA LEU A 107 14.19 -10.19 -9.56
C LEU A 107 14.52 -9.06 -10.54
N ALA A 108 13.83 -9.04 -11.68
CA ALA A 108 13.90 -7.97 -12.67
C ALA A 108 12.72 -7.01 -12.47
N VAL A 109 12.98 -5.71 -12.64
CA VAL A 109 11.94 -4.68 -12.53
C VAL A 109 12.29 -3.45 -13.39
N PRO A 110 11.31 -2.83 -14.09
CA PRO A 110 11.50 -1.53 -14.73
C PRO A 110 11.77 -0.43 -13.70
N VAL A 111 12.58 0.57 -14.04
CA VAL A 111 12.80 1.77 -13.22
C VAL A 111 12.63 3.05 -14.05
N PRO A 112 11.96 4.10 -13.54
CA PRO A 112 11.48 4.26 -12.17
C PRO A 112 10.20 3.47 -11.87
N THR A 113 10.04 3.04 -10.63
CA THR A 113 8.87 2.26 -10.18
C THR A 113 8.54 2.49 -8.70
N PHE A 114 7.67 1.68 -8.12
CA PHE A 114 7.36 1.69 -6.69
C PHE A 114 8.51 1.04 -5.90
N GLY A 115 9.14 1.81 -5.01
CA GLY A 115 10.39 1.43 -4.33
C GLY A 115 10.34 0.08 -3.61
N ARG A 116 9.19 -0.41 -3.16
CA ARG A 116 9.14 -1.74 -2.52
C ARG A 116 9.49 -2.90 -3.46
N TRP A 117 9.43 -2.74 -4.78
CA TRP A 117 9.95 -3.73 -5.73
C TRP A 117 11.48 -3.71 -5.90
N THR A 118 12.16 -2.67 -5.42
CA THR A 118 13.64 -2.60 -5.34
C THR A 118 14.14 -2.84 -3.92
N ASP A 119 13.51 -2.21 -2.93
CA ASP A 119 14.02 -2.10 -1.57
C ASP A 119 13.88 -3.43 -0.82
N GLN A 120 12.72 -4.10 -0.91
CA GLN A 120 12.46 -5.39 -0.25
C GLN A 120 13.44 -6.51 -0.67
N PRO A 121 13.68 -6.78 -1.98
CA PRO A 121 14.67 -7.78 -2.38
C PRO A 121 16.12 -7.36 -2.03
N MET A 122 16.46 -6.08 -1.99
CA MET A 122 17.77 -5.62 -1.50
C MET A 122 17.94 -5.80 0.01
N GLU A 123 16.92 -5.47 0.80
CA GLU A 123 16.86 -5.66 2.25
C GLU A 123 17.08 -7.15 2.63
N THR A 124 16.66 -8.07 1.77
CA THR A 124 16.84 -9.53 1.94
C THR A 124 18.03 -10.12 1.16
N GLY A 125 18.91 -9.29 0.60
CA GLY A 125 20.18 -9.71 0.00
C GLY A 125 20.09 -10.31 -1.42
N LYS A 126 18.96 -10.14 -2.11
CA LYS A 126 18.73 -10.65 -3.47
C LYS A 126 19.20 -9.67 -4.54
N ARG A 127 19.50 -10.17 -5.73
CA ARG A 127 19.92 -9.35 -6.88
C ARG A 127 18.71 -8.67 -7.52
N VAL A 128 18.77 -7.35 -7.68
CA VAL A 128 17.75 -6.58 -8.41
C VAL A 128 18.30 -6.17 -9.77
N ASP A 129 17.74 -6.74 -10.84
CA ASP A 129 18.12 -6.47 -12.23
C ASP A 129 17.21 -5.36 -12.79
N MET A 130 17.69 -4.12 -12.77
CA MET A 130 16.89 -2.93 -13.12
C MET A 130 16.88 -2.67 -14.62
N PHE A 131 15.69 -2.56 -15.22
CA PHE A 131 15.49 -2.18 -16.61
C PHE A 131 15.14 -0.68 -16.72
N PRO A 132 16.03 0.19 -17.23
CA PRO A 132 15.79 1.63 -17.24
C PRO A 132 14.81 2.05 -18.34
N LEU A 133 13.64 2.56 -17.92
CA LEU A 133 12.66 3.21 -18.77
C LEU A 133 13.21 4.56 -19.24
N GLN A 134 13.12 4.83 -20.54
CA GLN A 134 13.76 6.01 -21.15
C GLN A 134 12.81 7.22 -21.17
N GLU A 135 13.27 8.37 -20.65
CA GLU A 135 12.52 9.64 -20.71
C GLU A 135 12.17 10.02 -22.16
N SER A 136 13.09 9.77 -23.11
CA SER A 136 12.90 10.02 -24.55
C SER A 136 11.72 9.26 -25.16
N SER A 137 11.32 8.15 -24.55
CA SER A 137 10.19 7.31 -24.94
C SER A 137 8.97 7.52 -24.03
N GLY A 138 8.94 8.62 -23.27
CA GLY A 138 7.87 8.91 -22.32
C GLY A 138 7.79 7.93 -21.14
N PHE A 139 8.90 7.26 -20.80
CA PHE A 139 8.97 6.13 -19.86
C PHE A 139 8.14 4.89 -20.26
N ALA A 140 7.72 4.77 -21.52
CA ALA A 140 7.00 3.59 -22.01
C ALA A 140 7.80 2.28 -21.82
N LEU A 141 7.13 1.24 -21.32
CA LEU A 141 7.70 -0.10 -21.16
C LEU A 141 7.57 -0.92 -22.45
N ASP A 142 8.69 -1.14 -23.13
CA ASP A 142 8.78 -2.15 -24.19
C ASP A 142 8.97 -3.55 -23.57
N LEU A 143 7.92 -4.36 -23.63
CA LEU A 143 7.91 -5.72 -23.08
C LEU A 143 8.86 -6.69 -23.81
N ALA A 144 9.15 -6.46 -25.10
CA ALA A 144 10.06 -7.31 -25.87
C ALA A 144 11.53 -7.03 -25.49
N GLN A 145 11.90 -5.76 -25.37
CA GLN A 145 13.22 -5.37 -24.85
C GLN A 145 13.40 -5.78 -23.39
N TYR A 146 12.34 -5.68 -22.57
CA TYR A 146 12.38 -6.12 -21.17
C TYR A 146 12.51 -7.65 -21.06
N ALA A 147 11.82 -8.41 -21.91
CA ALA A 147 11.99 -9.85 -22.05
C ALA A 147 13.44 -10.23 -22.40
N GLU A 148 14.03 -9.59 -23.43
CA GLU A 148 15.44 -9.83 -23.81
C GLU A 148 16.38 -9.53 -22.64
N PHE A 149 16.17 -8.42 -21.93
CA PHE A 149 16.93 -8.05 -20.75
C PHE A 149 16.87 -9.14 -19.66
N ILE A 150 15.67 -9.63 -19.31
CA ILE A 150 15.49 -10.72 -18.33
C ILE A 150 16.30 -11.95 -18.74
N ARG A 151 16.22 -12.37 -20.01
CA ARG A 151 16.97 -13.53 -20.53
C ARG A 151 18.47 -13.31 -20.44
N LYS A 152 18.96 -12.16 -20.89
CA LYS A 152 20.39 -11.78 -20.89
C LYS A 152 20.98 -11.69 -19.49
N ARG A 153 20.17 -11.33 -18.49
CA ARG A 153 20.57 -11.29 -17.06
C ARG A 153 20.43 -12.64 -16.35
N GLY A 154 19.79 -13.63 -16.96
CA GLY A 154 19.47 -14.91 -16.32
C GLY A 154 18.54 -14.75 -15.11
N THR A 155 17.70 -13.72 -15.10
CA THR A 155 16.84 -13.40 -13.96
C THR A 155 15.62 -14.31 -13.94
N ARG A 156 15.21 -14.79 -12.76
CA ARG A 156 14.19 -15.82 -12.60
C ARG A 156 12.82 -15.31 -12.17
N VAL A 157 12.72 -14.07 -11.71
CA VAL A 157 11.46 -13.40 -11.37
C VAL A 157 11.35 -12.09 -12.15
N ALA A 158 10.19 -11.80 -12.74
CA ALA A 158 9.91 -10.53 -13.42
C ALA A 158 8.77 -9.78 -12.75
N VAL A 159 8.90 -8.46 -12.59
CA VAL A 159 7.82 -7.58 -12.11
C VAL A 159 7.42 -6.61 -13.23
N VAL A 160 6.12 -6.35 -13.35
CA VAL A 160 5.55 -5.24 -14.13
C VAL A 160 4.50 -4.54 -13.26
N CYS A 161 4.60 -3.22 -13.09
CA CYS A 161 3.52 -2.43 -12.49
C CYS A 161 2.65 -1.86 -13.62
N ASN A 162 1.33 -2.05 -13.58
CA ASN A 162 0.41 -1.56 -14.61
C ASN A 162 -0.91 -1.06 -14.00
N PRO A 163 -1.19 0.26 -13.98
CA PRO A 163 -0.31 1.37 -14.37
C PRO A 163 0.94 1.49 -13.47
N ASN A 164 2.07 1.90 -14.04
CA ASN A 164 3.32 2.07 -13.29
C ASN A 164 3.29 3.33 -12.41
N ASN A 165 4.11 3.35 -11.37
CA ASN A 165 4.25 4.45 -10.42
C ASN A 165 5.74 4.80 -10.31
N PRO A 166 6.21 5.94 -10.82
CA PRO A 166 5.53 7.23 -10.70
C PRO A 166 4.92 7.77 -11.98
N ASP A 167 5.30 7.25 -13.15
CA ASP A 167 5.01 7.78 -14.48
C ASP A 167 3.53 7.69 -14.86
N GLY A 168 2.83 6.63 -14.42
CA GLY A 168 1.44 6.38 -14.77
C GLY A 168 1.27 5.59 -16.09
N GLY A 169 2.37 5.18 -16.72
CA GLY A 169 2.40 4.43 -17.97
C GLY A 169 1.61 3.13 -17.89
N PHE A 170 1.00 2.77 -19.02
CA PHE A 170 0.07 1.67 -19.13
C PHE A 170 0.45 0.74 -20.29
N VAL A 171 0.26 -0.55 -20.07
CA VAL A 171 0.46 -1.61 -21.04
C VAL A 171 -0.89 -2.30 -21.30
N PRO A 172 -1.34 -2.38 -22.57
CA PRO A 172 -2.55 -3.11 -22.98
C PRO A 172 -2.60 -4.54 -22.44
N ARG A 173 -3.79 -5.00 -22.03
CA ARG A 173 -4.00 -6.35 -21.49
C ARG A 173 -3.42 -7.44 -22.40
N GLN A 174 -3.65 -7.33 -23.71
CA GLN A 174 -3.17 -8.32 -24.70
C GLN A 174 -1.63 -8.44 -24.70
N ALA A 175 -0.90 -7.33 -24.56
CA ALA A 175 0.55 -7.34 -24.54
C ALA A 175 1.10 -7.95 -23.24
N LEU A 176 0.45 -7.70 -22.10
CA LEU A 176 0.77 -8.38 -20.84
C LEU A 176 0.55 -9.89 -20.92
N VAL A 177 -0.56 -10.35 -21.53
CA VAL A 177 -0.82 -11.78 -21.74
C VAL A 177 0.28 -12.42 -22.59
N GLN A 178 0.65 -11.80 -23.71
CA GLN A 178 1.76 -12.28 -24.56
C GLN A 178 3.10 -12.32 -23.81
N PHE A 179 3.39 -11.34 -22.95
CA PHE A 179 4.59 -11.34 -22.13
C PHE A 179 4.58 -12.46 -21.07
N MET A 180 3.46 -12.69 -20.39
CA MET A 180 3.33 -13.80 -19.44
C MET A 180 3.54 -15.16 -20.11
N ASP A 181 3.00 -15.35 -21.32
CA ASP A 181 3.16 -16.58 -22.09
C ASP A 181 4.60 -16.76 -22.59
N ALA A 182 5.26 -15.69 -23.04
CA ALA A 182 6.68 -15.70 -23.39
C ALA A 182 7.61 -15.93 -22.18
N MET A 183 7.13 -15.68 -20.95
CA MET A 183 7.85 -15.84 -19.68
C MET A 183 7.34 -17.05 -18.85
N ALA A 184 6.63 -18.00 -19.47
CA ALA A 184 6.04 -19.15 -18.78
C ALA A 184 7.06 -20.09 -18.10
N ASP A 185 8.34 -20.03 -18.48
CA ASP A 185 9.43 -20.78 -17.85
C ASP A 185 10.12 -20.04 -16.68
N LEU A 186 9.75 -18.79 -16.37
CA LEU A 186 10.26 -18.08 -15.19
C LEU A 186 9.69 -18.67 -13.89
N ASP A 187 10.43 -18.54 -12.78
CA ASP A 187 9.97 -18.99 -11.45
C ASP A 187 8.72 -18.20 -11.00
N LEU A 188 8.64 -16.90 -11.37
CA LEU A 188 7.50 -16.03 -11.10
C LEU A 188 7.43 -14.82 -12.05
N VAL A 189 6.23 -14.46 -12.47
CA VAL A 189 5.88 -13.15 -13.06
C VAL A 189 4.88 -12.47 -12.13
N VAL A 190 5.14 -11.23 -11.73
CA VAL A 190 4.24 -10.42 -10.90
C VAL A 190 3.74 -9.22 -11.68
N ILE A 191 2.42 -9.06 -11.72
CA ILE A 191 1.75 -7.91 -12.31
C ILE A 191 1.10 -7.09 -11.17
N ASP A 192 1.66 -5.94 -10.84
CA ASP A 192 1.14 -5.03 -9.81
C ASP A 192 0.10 -4.09 -10.43
N GLU A 193 -1.17 -4.46 -10.28
CA GLU A 193 -2.35 -3.74 -10.77
C GLU A 193 -2.91 -2.76 -9.71
N SER A 194 -2.11 -2.35 -8.71
CA SER A 194 -2.56 -1.50 -7.59
C SER A 194 -3.18 -0.13 -7.94
N PHE A 195 -3.25 0.26 -9.22
CA PHE A 195 -3.85 1.50 -9.70
C PHE A 195 -4.82 1.30 -10.87
N LEU A 196 -5.10 0.04 -11.25
CA LEU A 196 -5.80 -0.29 -12.49
C LEU A 196 -7.25 0.18 -12.52
N GLU A 197 -7.91 0.32 -11.36
CA GLU A 197 -9.28 0.80 -11.28
C GLU A 197 -9.44 2.25 -11.79
N PHE A 198 -8.34 3.03 -11.79
CA PHE A 198 -8.30 4.37 -12.36
C PHE A 198 -8.03 4.39 -13.87
N ALA A 199 -7.74 3.25 -14.50
CA ALA A 199 -7.54 3.16 -15.94
C ALA A 199 -8.86 3.34 -16.70
N ASP A 200 -8.77 3.95 -17.89
CA ASP A 200 -9.85 4.18 -18.85
C ASP A 200 -9.43 3.87 -20.31
N ALA A 201 -8.19 3.41 -20.54
CA ALA A 201 -7.68 3.05 -21.85
C ALA A 201 -8.33 1.80 -22.47
N GLU A 202 -8.81 0.86 -21.64
CA GLU A 202 -9.48 -0.37 -22.06
C GLU A 202 -10.64 -0.67 -21.10
N ASN A 203 -11.70 -1.35 -21.56
CA ASN A 203 -12.86 -1.69 -20.72
C ASN A 203 -12.53 -2.80 -19.71
N GLU A 204 -11.72 -3.78 -20.11
CA GLU A 204 -11.29 -4.92 -19.29
C GLU A 204 -9.75 -5.01 -19.30
N PRO A 205 -9.04 -4.09 -18.62
CA PRO A 205 -7.58 -3.97 -18.71
C PRO A 205 -6.81 -5.02 -17.87
N SER A 206 -7.51 -5.85 -17.10
CA SER A 206 -6.89 -6.71 -16.08
C SER A 206 -6.50 -8.10 -16.56
N VAL A 207 -5.40 -8.61 -16.01
CA VAL A 207 -4.95 -10.00 -16.18
C VAL A 207 -5.24 -10.91 -14.97
N VAL A 208 -6.16 -10.55 -14.06
CA VAL A 208 -6.52 -11.43 -12.92
C VAL A 208 -7.03 -12.82 -13.36
N GLN A 209 -7.88 -12.88 -14.40
CA GLN A 209 -8.41 -14.14 -14.92
C GLN A 209 -7.30 -14.97 -15.62
N ASP A 210 -6.32 -14.31 -16.22
CA ASP A 210 -5.15 -14.93 -16.84
C ASP A 210 -4.19 -15.53 -15.80
N ALA A 211 -4.09 -14.91 -14.63
CA ALA A 211 -3.25 -15.35 -13.52
C ALA A 211 -3.80 -16.59 -12.80
N VAL A 212 -5.13 -16.72 -12.69
CA VAL A 212 -5.79 -17.92 -12.12
C VAL A 212 -5.38 -19.20 -12.86
N MET A 213 -5.13 -19.10 -14.17
CA MET A 213 -4.80 -20.25 -15.04
C MET A 213 -3.29 -20.54 -15.16
N ARG A 214 -2.41 -19.62 -14.74
CA ARG A 214 -0.96 -19.73 -14.96
C ARG A 214 -0.21 -20.13 -13.67
N PRO A 215 0.71 -21.10 -13.72
CA PRO A 215 1.34 -21.65 -12.51
C PRO A 215 2.37 -20.74 -11.85
N ASN A 216 2.86 -19.73 -12.58
CA ASN A 216 3.92 -18.83 -12.17
C ASN A 216 3.50 -17.34 -12.22
N VAL A 217 2.20 -17.03 -12.26
CA VAL A 217 1.73 -15.62 -12.31
C VAL A 217 1.05 -15.23 -11.01
N ILE A 218 1.40 -14.05 -10.50
CA ILE A 218 0.65 -13.35 -9.44
C ILE A 218 0.21 -11.98 -9.96
N VAL A 219 -1.05 -11.64 -9.74
CA VAL A 219 -1.57 -10.28 -9.86
C VAL A 219 -1.75 -9.69 -8.47
N LEU A 220 -1.26 -8.48 -8.24
CA LEU A 220 -1.34 -7.78 -6.95
C LEU A 220 -2.27 -6.58 -7.05
N ARG A 221 -3.16 -6.42 -6.08
CA ARG A 221 -4.17 -5.34 -6.00
C ARG A 221 -4.16 -4.64 -4.65
N SER A 222 -4.49 -3.35 -4.63
CA SER A 222 -4.35 -2.48 -3.46
C SER A 222 -5.59 -1.65 -3.23
N LEU A 223 -6.46 -2.14 -2.34
CA LEU A 223 -7.77 -1.54 -2.08
C LEU A 223 -7.70 -0.25 -1.27
N GLY A 224 -6.59 -0.01 -0.55
CA GLY A 224 -6.40 1.26 0.15
C GLY A 224 -6.28 2.49 -0.75
N LYS A 225 -6.05 2.33 -2.07
CA LYS A 225 -5.86 3.45 -3.03
C LYS A 225 -7.16 3.86 -3.69
N ASN A 226 -7.79 2.93 -4.41
CA ASN A 226 -9.07 3.14 -5.10
C ASN A 226 -10.24 3.41 -4.14
N PHE A 227 -10.20 2.90 -2.89
CA PHE A 227 -11.20 3.23 -1.88
C PHE A 227 -10.83 4.46 -1.02
N GLY A 228 -9.69 5.12 -1.24
CA GLY A 228 -9.24 6.25 -0.39
C GLY A 228 -8.82 5.89 1.06
N LEU A 229 -9.02 4.64 1.50
CA LEU A 229 -8.84 4.18 2.87
C LEU A 229 -7.45 3.60 3.17
N HIS A 230 -6.38 4.36 2.91
CA HIS A 230 -5.00 3.92 3.15
C HIS A 230 -4.73 3.43 4.59
N GLY A 231 -5.38 4.07 5.58
CA GLY A 231 -5.22 3.77 7.01
C GLY A 231 -5.74 2.40 7.43
N ILE A 232 -6.73 1.84 6.70
CA ILE A 232 -7.33 0.53 7.01
C ILE A 232 -6.40 -0.63 6.65
N ARG A 233 -5.36 -0.40 5.84
CA ARG A 233 -4.36 -1.41 5.44
C ARG A 233 -5.01 -2.62 4.75
N PHE A 234 -5.36 -2.48 3.46
CA PHE A 234 -6.03 -3.57 2.76
C PHE A 234 -5.58 -3.76 1.30
N GLY A 235 -5.45 -5.01 0.89
CA GLY A 235 -5.02 -5.44 -0.44
C GLY A 235 -5.08 -6.96 -0.58
N TYR A 236 -4.98 -7.45 -1.81
CA TYR A 236 -5.05 -8.87 -2.11
C TYR A 236 -4.18 -9.21 -3.31
N LEU A 237 -3.86 -10.49 -3.46
CA LEU A 237 -3.29 -11.04 -4.68
C LEU A 237 -4.23 -12.08 -5.28
N VAL A 238 -4.16 -12.24 -6.59
CA VAL A 238 -4.84 -13.28 -7.37
C VAL A 238 -3.77 -14.12 -8.08
N ALA A 239 -3.88 -15.44 -7.97
CA ALA A 239 -2.99 -16.40 -8.60
C ALA A 239 -3.71 -17.74 -8.73
N ASN A 240 -3.08 -18.76 -9.31
CA ASN A 240 -3.65 -20.11 -9.23
C ASN A 240 -3.81 -20.59 -7.76
N PRO A 241 -4.67 -21.58 -7.47
CA PRO A 241 -4.95 -22.02 -6.10
C PRO A 241 -3.72 -22.47 -5.29
N SER A 242 -2.71 -23.02 -5.95
CA SER A 242 -1.47 -23.48 -5.31
C SER A 242 -0.61 -22.31 -4.86
N LEU A 243 -0.40 -21.34 -5.73
CA LEU A 243 0.45 -20.18 -5.48
C LEU A 243 -0.20 -19.20 -4.49
N ALA A 244 -1.51 -18.96 -4.63
CA ALA A 244 -2.30 -18.23 -3.65
C ALA A 244 -2.30 -18.95 -2.28
N GLY A 245 -2.44 -20.29 -2.28
CA GLY A 245 -2.35 -21.11 -1.09
C GLY A 245 -1.02 -21.00 -0.34
N ARG A 246 0.11 -20.98 -1.06
CA ARG A 246 1.46 -20.83 -0.48
C ARG A 246 1.66 -19.49 0.22
N VAL A 247 1.11 -18.39 -0.32
CA VAL A 247 1.16 -17.09 0.38
C VAL A 247 0.19 -17.09 1.55
N ARG A 248 -1.05 -17.56 1.35
CA ARG A 248 -2.09 -17.62 2.38
C ARG A 248 -1.67 -18.42 3.63
N SER A 249 -0.90 -19.51 3.47
CA SER A 249 -0.38 -20.30 4.60
C SER A 249 0.66 -19.59 5.48
N MET A 250 1.22 -18.47 5.02
CA MET A 250 2.22 -17.68 5.75
C MET A 250 1.64 -16.42 6.41
N LEU A 251 0.39 -16.07 6.09
CA LEU A 251 -0.29 -14.93 6.70
C LEU A 251 -0.72 -15.28 8.13
N PRO A 252 -0.61 -14.34 9.09
CA PRO A 252 -1.09 -14.55 10.46
C PRO A 252 -2.57 -14.91 10.54
N LYS A 253 -2.98 -15.59 11.62
CA LYS A 253 -4.40 -15.67 12.00
C LYS A 253 -4.88 -14.28 12.43
N TRP A 254 -6.11 -13.93 12.07
CA TRP A 254 -6.67 -12.58 12.26
C TRP A 254 -5.78 -11.46 11.67
N ASN A 255 -5.11 -11.73 10.55
CA ASN A 255 -4.29 -10.74 9.86
C ASN A 255 -5.12 -9.53 9.38
N LEU A 256 -6.25 -9.80 8.73
CA LEU A 256 -7.20 -8.76 8.32
C LEU A 256 -7.86 -8.15 9.56
N ASN A 257 -8.10 -6.84 9.54
CA ASN A 257 -8.70 -6.10 10.64
C ASN A 257 -10.19 -5.83 10.43
N SER A 258 -10.94 -5.60 11.51
CA SER A 258 -12.40 -5.43 11.51
C SER A 258 -12.90 -4.22 10.70
N LEU A 259 -12.08 -3.17 10.54
CA LEU A 259 -12.39 -2.04 9.66
C LEU A 259 -12.37 -2.47 8.18
N ALA A 260 -11.39 -3.30 7.78
CA ALA A 260 -11.31 -3.83 6.43
C ALA A 260 -12.46 -4.78 6.10
N GLU A 261 -12.89 -5.59 7.06
CA GLU A 261 -14.11 -6.40 6.94
C GLU A 261 -15.35 -5.53 6.69
N HIS A 262 -15.60 -4.53 7.53
CA HIS A 262 -16.78 -3.67 7.38
C HIS A 262 -16.81 -2.96 6.02
N VAL A 263 -15.66 -2.48 5.54
CA VAL A 263 -15.54 -1.90 4.19
C VAL A 263 -15.89 -2.93 3.12
N VAL A 264 -15.36 -4.15 3.17
CA VAL A 264 -15.64 -5.21 2.17
C VAL A 264 -17.12 -5.54 2.10
N PHE A 265 -17.79 -5.73 3.25
CA PHE A 265 -19.21 -6.07 3.28
C PHE A 265 -20.09 -4.93 2.76
N MET A 266 -19.70 -3.68 3.03
CA MET A 266 -20.37 -2.45 2.58
C MET A 266 -20.28 -2.24 1.05
N LEU A 267 -19.28 -2.81 0.35
CA LEU A 267 -19.13 -2.66 -1.10
C LEU A 267 -20.31 -3.20 -1.92
N ARG A 268 -21.05 -4.18 -1.42
CA ARG A 268 -22.26 -4.70 -2.09
C ARG A 268 -23.33 -3.62 -2.29
N GLU A 269 -23.43 -2.69 -1.34
CA GLU A 269 -24.50 -1.70 -1.28
C GLU A 269 -24.09 -0.39 -1.98
N HIS A 270 -22.79 -0.07 -2.00
CA HIS A 270 -22.24 1.19 -2.55
C HIS A 270 -21.46 1.04 -3.86
N GLY A 271 -21.77 0.00 -4.64
CA GLY A 271 -21.10 -0.26 -5.93
C GLY A 271 -21.29 0.86 -6.96
N ALA A 272 -22.43 1.56 -6.94
CA ALA A 272 -22.72 2.66 -7.86
C ALA A 272 -21.88 3.90 -7.53
N GLU A 273 -21.82 4.29 -6.26
CA GLU A 273 -21.01 5.40 -5.77
C GLU A 273 -19.52 5.14 -5.95
N TYR A 274 -19.08 3.89 -5.78
CA TYR A 274 -17.70 3.50 -6.10
C TYR A 274 -17.39 3.71 -7.59
N MET A 275 -18.22 3.23 -8.51
CA MET A 275 -18.00 3.41 -9.95
C MET A 275 -18.02 4.88 -10.37
N GLU A 276 -18.96 5.67 -9.83
CA GLU A 276 -19.03 7.11 -10.06
C GLU A 276 -17.80 7.85 -9.53
N SER A 277 -17.27 7.46 -8.36
CA SER A 277 -16.04 8.03 -7.82
C SER A 277 -14.84 7.83 -8.76
N LEU A 278 -14.73 6.67 -9.41
CA LEU A 278 -13.69 6.40 -10.40
C LEU A 278 -13.86 7.24 -11.67
N HIS A 279 -15.09 7.44 -12.14
CA HIS A 279 -15.39 8.31 -13.28
C HIS A 279 -14.98 9.76 -13.00
N GLN A 280 -15.25 10.27 -11.79
CA GLN A 280 -14.81 11.61 -11.38
C GLN A 280 -13.28 11.73 -11.34
N VAL A 281 -12.57 10.76 -10.77
CA VAL A 281 -11.08 10.76 -10.80
C VAL A 281 -10.53 10.72 -12.23
N ARG A 282 -11.13 9.94 -13.13
CA ARG A 282 -10.71 9.86 -14.55
C ARG A 282 -10.90 11.20 -15.27
N ARG A 283 -12.05 11.86 -15.10
CA ARG A 283 -12.31 13.21 -15.65
C ARG A 283 -11.31 14.22 -15.10
N ASP A 284 -11.18 14.27 -13.78
CA ASP A 284 -10.34 15.26 -13.10
C ASP A 284 -8.85 15.08 -13.44
N ARG A 285 -8.40 13.85 -13.74
CA ARG A 285 -7.06 13.58 -14.29
C ARG A 285 -6.83 14.28 -15.62
N LEU A 286 -7.80 14.22 -16.54
CA LEU A 286 -7.72 14.86 -17.85
C LEU A 286 -7.72 16.39 -17.71
N ASP A 287 -8.57 16.93 -16.84
CA ASP A 287 -8.66 18.38 -16.61
C ASP A 287 -7.42 18.93 -15.87
N MET A 288 -6.87 18.19 -14.91
CA MET A 288 -5.60 18.51 -14.25
C MET A 288 -4.42 18.44 -15.21
N SER A 289 -4.37 17.43 -16.07
CA SER A 289 -3.35 17.31 -17.12
C SER A 289 -3.40 18.50 -18.09
N ARG A 290 -4.61 18.90 -18.52
CA ARG A 290 -4.82 20.07 -19.39
C ARG A 290 -4.35 21.37 -18.74
N GLN A 291 -4.66 21.59 -17.46
CA GLN A 291 -4.26 22.80 -16.72
C GLN A 291 -2.74 22.85 -16.51
N LEU A 292 -2.12 21.76 -16.00
CA LEU A 292 -0.68 21.71 -15.77
C LEU A 292 0.13 21.87 -17.08
N SER A 293 -0.37 21.35 -18.20
CA SER A 293 0.29 21.48 -19.51
C SER A 293 0.34 22.91 -20.06
N GLN A 294 -0.35 23.87 -19.44
CA GLN A 294 -0.27 25.30 -19.79
C GLN A 294 0.93 26.01 -19.15
N LEU A 295 1.58 25.39 -18.15
CA LEU A 295 2.69 25.99 -17.42
C LEU A 295 4.00 25.95 -18.25
N PRO A 296 4.63 27.11 -18.57
CA PRO A 296 5.78 27.16 -19.48
C PRO A 296 6.96 26.25 -19.08
N GLY A 297 7.32 25.33 -19.97
CA GLY A 297 8.45 24.41 -19.78
C GLY A 297 8.17 23.22 -18.85
N LEU A 298 6.96 23.12 -18.26
CA LEU A 298 6.51 21.90 -17.60
C LEU A 298 6.19 20.84 -18.69
N THR A 299 6.47 19.58 -18.41
CA THR A 299 6.07 18.46 -19.27
C THR A 299 5.27 17.46 -18.45
N VAL A 300 4.02 17.24 -18.82
CA VAL A 300 3.10 16.30 -18.17
C VAL A 300 3.08 14.99 -18.96
N TYR A 301 3.34 13.87 -18.32
CA TYR A 301 3.30 12.55 -18.97
C TYR A 301 1.88 11.96 -18.91
N PRO A 302 1.40 11.27 -19.97
CA PRO A 302 0.13 10.55 -19.93
C PRO A 302 0.10 9.51 -18.82
N SER A 303 -1.06 9.34 -18.17
CA SER A 303 -1.22 8.44 -17.03
C SER A 303 -2.55 7.71 -17.06
N GLN A 304 -2.53 6.46 -16.60
CA GLN A 304 -3.71 5.64 -16.32
C GLN A 304 -3.92 5.39 -14.82
N GLY A 305 -3.06 5.93 -13.94
CA GLY A 305 -3.27 5.97 -12.49
C GLY A 305 -4.04 7.23 -12.02
N ASN A 306 -4.22 7.40 -10.71
CA ASN A 306 -4.77 8.61 -10.09
C ASN A 306 -3.69 9.67 -9.76
N PHE A 307 -2.69 9.79 -10.62
CA PHE A 307 -1.60 10.75 -10.47
C PHE A 307 -0.98 11.07 -11.83
N LEU A 308 -0.32 12.21 -11.93
CA LEU A 308 0.44 12.66 -13.10
C LEU A 308 1.92 12.74 -12.73
N PHE A 309 2.78 12.26 -13.61
CA PHE A 309 4.22 12.51 -13.53
C PHE A 309 4.52 13.76 -14.32
N VAL A 310 5.32 14.66 -13.76
CA VAL A 310 5.67 15.92 -14.39
C VAL A 310 7.17 16.16 -14.31
N ARG A 311 7.77 16.58 -15.44
CA ARG A 311 9.13 17.13 -15.47
C ARG A 311 9.04 18.65 -15.39
N LEU A 312 9.75 19.22 -14.42
CA LEU A 312 9.91 20.64 -14.18
C LEU A 312 10.70 21.34 -15.30
N PRO A 313 10.56 22.68 -15.44
CA PRO A 313 11.39 23.48 -16.33
C PRO A 313 12.90 23.35 -16.04
N LEU A 314 13.73 23.70 -17.03
CA LEU A 314 15.18 23.73 -16.85
C LEU A 314 15.58 24.70 -15.73
N GLY A 315 16.44 24.25 -14.82
CA GLY A 315 16.89 25.00 -13.64
C GLY A 315 15.99 24.88 -12.40
N ALA A 316 14.81 24.26 -12.51
CA ALA A 316 13.94 24.01 -11.36
C ALA A 316 14.23 22.64 -10.71
N GLU A 317 14.52 22.66 -9.41
CA GLU A 317 14.80 21.47 -8.60
C GLU A 317 13.57 21.07 -7.76
N GLY A 318 13.14 19.81 -7.85
CA GLY A 318 11.89 19.34 -7.27
C GLY A 318 11.83 19.38 -5.74
N THR A 319 12.98 19.31 -5.06
CA THR A 319 13.05 19.51 -3.60
C THR A 319 12.76 20.96 -3.23
N VAL A 320 13.32 21.92 -3.97
CA VAL A 320 13.06 23.36 -3.79
C VAL A 320 11.61 23.68 -4.11
N VAL A 321 11.07 23.16 -5.22
CA VAL A 321 9.66 23.35 -5.60
C VAL A 321 8.72 22.77 -4.55
N ARG A 322 8.98 21.54 -4.06
CA ARG A 322 8.22 20.93 -2.96
C ARG A 322 8.25 21.79 -1.70
N ASP A 323 9.44 22.21 -1.27
CA ASP A 323 9.60 22.92 -0.01
C ASP A 323 8.91 24.29 -0.06
N ARG A 324 9.00 25.01 -1.19
CA ARG A 324 8.28 26.27 -1.41
C ARG A 324 6.77 26.09 -1.50
N LEU A 325 6.27 25.10 -2.27
CA LEU A 325 4.84 24.79 -2.31
C LEU A 325 4.28 24.48 -0.91
N LEU A 326 5.05 23.80 -0.07
CA LEU A 326 4.65 23.45 1.29
C LEU A 326 4.68 24.66 2.25
N THR A 327 5.72 25.49 2.22
CA THR A 327 5.89 26.62 3.16
C THR A 327 5.14 27.89 2.74
N GLU A 328 5.06 28.18 1.44
CA GLU A 328 4.43 29.40 0.89
C GLU A 328 2.93 29.19 0.62
N HIS A 329 2.51 27.97 0.24
CA HIS A 329 1.13 27.70 -0.22
C HIS A 329 0.39 26.58 0.54
N ARG A 330 1.05 25.91 1.49
CA ARG A 330 0.52 24.73 2.22
C ARG A 330 0.08 23.60 1.28
N ILE A 331 0.89 23.29 0.26
CA ILE A 331 0.66 22.22 -0.71
C ILE A 331 1.79 21.20 -0.63
N LEU A 332 1.47 19.93 -0.38
CA LEU A 332 2.42 18.83 -0.30
C LEU A 332 2.46 18.06 -1.63
N VAL A 333 3.63 18.01 -2.28
CA VAL A 333 3.84 17.26 -3.54
C VAL A 333 4.88 16.15 -3.38
N ARG A 334 4.80 15.08 -4.18
CA ARG A 334 5.84 14.02 -4.17
C ARG A 334 6.96 14.34 -5.15
N GLU A 335 8.03 14.94 -4.65
CA GLU A 335 9.34 14.97 -5.32
C GLU A 335 9.80 13.54 -5.67
N CYS A 336 10.47 13.33 -6.81
CA CYS A 336 10.83 12.00 -7.32
C CYS A 336 12.32 11.82 -7.67
N GLY A 337 13.22 12.72 -7.27
CA GLY A 337 14.67 12.56 -7.46
C GLY A 337 15.30 11.49 -6.59
N ASN A 338 14.67 11.12 -5.47
CA ASN A 338 15.08 9.95 -4.68
C ASN A 338 14.54 8.60 -5.21
N LYS A 339 13.83 8.58 -6.36
CA LYS A 339 13.48 7.33 -7.03
C LYS A 339 14.60 6.91 -7.99
N ILE A 340 15.01 5.64 -7.91
CA ILE A 340 15.92 5.03 -8.87
C ILE A 340 15.30 5.13 -10.27
N GLY A 341 16.09 5.53 -11.29
CA GLY A 341 15.61 5.76 -12.65
C GLY A 341 14.93 7.11 -12.89
N SER A 342 14.93 8.01 -11.91
CA SER A 342 14.36 9.36 -12.01
C SER A 342 15.43 10.43 -11.71
N SER A 343 15.08 11.71 -11.79
CA SER A 343 15.94 12.83 -11.40
C SER A 343 15.18 13.86 -10.55
N SER A 344 15.91 14.78 -9.91
CA SER A 344 15.35 15.85 -9.07
C SER A 344 14.37 16.77 -9.81
N ARG A 345 14.42 16.83 -11.14
CA ARG A 345 13.47 17.60 -11.96
C ARG A 345 12.07 16.99 -12.06
N PHE A 346 11.81 15.85 -11.42
CA PHE A 346 10.51 15.16 -11.51
C PHE A 346 9.68 15.27 -10.23
N LEU A 347 8.40 15.56 -10.40
CA LEU A 347 7.37 15.41 -9.36
C LEU A 347 6.32 14.39 -9.80
N ARG A 348 5.67 13.76 -8.83
CA ARG A 348 4.41 13.05 -9.02
C ARG A 348 3.32 13.81 -8.25
N LEU A 349 2.25 14.16 -8.96
CA LEU A 349 1.15 14.97 -8.46
C LEU A 349 -0.13 14.12 -8.49
N VAL A 350 -0.74 13.88 -7.33
CA VAL A 350 -1.97 13.10 -7.20
C VAL A 350 -3.17 13.86 -7.79
N VAL A 351 -4.09 13.15 -8.43
CA VAL A 351 -5.32 13.75 -8.97
C VAL A 351 -6.23 14.17 -7.82
N ARG A 352 -6.68 15.42 -7.85
CA ARG A 352 -7.48 16.07 -6.81
C ARG A 352 -8.66 16.83 -7.45
N PRO A 353 -9.69 17.19 -6.66
CA PRO A 353 -10.79 18.01 -7.15
C PRO A 353 -10.32 19.34 -7.74
N GLU A 354 -11.11 19.90 -8.66
CA GLU A 354 -10.72 21.09 -9.44
C GLU A 354 -10.29 22.29 -8.57
N VAL A 355 -10.93 22.50 -7.40
CA VAL A 355 -10.57 23.56 -6.45
C VAL A 355 -9.14 23.43 -5.92
N ASP A 356 -8.68 22.22 -5.64
CA ASP A 356 -7.30 21.95 -5.21
C ASP A 356 -6.33 22.10 -6.39
N VAL A 357 -6.73 21.64 -7.59
CA VAL A 357 -5.92 21.74 -8.81
C VAL A 357 -5.67 23.20 -9.19
N ARG A 358 -6.69 24.06 -9.16
CA ARG A 358 -6.53 25.50 -9.41
C ARG A 358 -5.55 26.14 -8.41
N ARG A 359 -5.63 25.77 -7.13
CA ARG A 359 -4.66 26.22 -6.09
C ARG A 359 -3.23 25.74 -6.39
N LEU A 360 -3.06 24.49 -6.79
CA LEU A 360 -1.76 23.94 -7.19
C LEU A 360 -1.18 24.68 -8.40
N VAL A 361 -1.98 24.92 -9.45
CA VAL A 361 -1.54 25.59 -10.67
C VAL A 361 -1.08 27.02 -10.36
N SER A 362 -1.88 27.81 -9.64
CA SER A 362 -1.51 29.17 -9.22
C SER A 362 -0.23 29.18 -8.35
N ALA A 363 -0.12 28.24 -7.40
CA ALA A 363 1.09 28.11 -6.57
C ALA A 363 2.33 27.71 -7.39
N MET A 364 2.18 26.83 -8.38
CA MET A 364 3.26 26.44 -9.28
C MET A 364 3.69 27.62 -10.18
N GLU A 365 2.78 28.49 -10.61
CA GLU A 365 3.17 29.72 -11.34
C GLU A 365 4.04 30.65 -10.49
N GLU A 366 3.62 30.92 -9.25
CA GLU A 366 4.37 31.77 -8.32
C GLU A 366 5.73 31.15 -7.95
N VAL A 367 5.78 29.85 -7.69
CA VAL A 367 7.01 29.14 -7.32
C VAL A 367 7.99 29.02 -8.51
N LEU A 368 7.52 28.74 -9.73
CA LEU A 368 8.39 28.51 -10.88
C LEU A 368 8.79 29.79 -11.62
N TYR A 369 7.94 30.82 -11.66
CA TYR A 369 8.13 32.00 -12.52
C TYR A 369 8.11 33.34 -11.77
N GLY A 370 7.81 33.36 -10.47
CA GLY A 370 7.82 34.57 -9.65
C GLY A 370 6.80 35.65 -10.07
N THR A 371 5.84 35.31 -10.92
CA THR A 371 4.82 36.24 -11.45
C THR A 371 3.45 35.58 -11.50
N ARG A 372 2.45 36.19 -10.85
CA ARG A 372 1.02 35.82 -11.03
C ARG A 372 0.57 36.18 -12.44
N ARG A 373 0.19 35.20 -13.27
CA ARG A 373 -0.44 35.44 -14.58
C ARG A 373 -1.97 35.31 -14.55
N GLY A 374 -2.59 36.11 -13.69
CA GLY A 374 -4.01 36.47 -13.81
C GLY A 374 -4.98 35.68 -12.91
N ALA A 375 -6.11 36.34 -12.63
CA ALA A 375 -7.19 35.92 -11.73
C ALA A 375 -6.77 35.62 -10.28
N ALA A 376 -7.21 36.47 -9.34
CA ALA A 376 -7.14 36.15 -7.93
C ALA A 376 -8.00 34.91 -7.64
N VAL A 377 -7.38 33.86 -7.10
CA VAL A 377 -8.13 32.78 -6.43
C VAL A 377 -8.95 33.42 -5.31
N PRO A 378 -10.26 33.12 -5.17
CA PRO A 378 -11.04 33.68 -4.08
C PRO A 378 -10.42 33.33 -2.73
N GLU A 379 -10.22 34.34 -1.88
CA GLU A 379 -10.04 34.15 -0.45
C GLU A 379 -11.20 33.30 0.12
N PRO A 380 -11.00 32.55 1.21
CA PRO A 380 -11.99 31.60 1.70
C PRO A 380 -13.33 32.25 2.02
N GLY A 381 -14.29 32.12 1.10
CA GLY A 381 -15.69 32.15 1.44
C GLY A 381 -15.94 31.01 2.43
N THR A 382 -16.44 31.33 3.62
CA THR A 382 -16.80 30.37 4.66
C THR A 382 -17.89 29.42 4.14
N GLY A 383 -17.50 28.32 3.46
CA GLY A 383 -18.49 27.56 2.70
C GLY A 383 -18.02 26.42 1.79
N THR A 384 -16.86 25.80 1.98
CA THR A 384 -16.60 24.42 1.50
C THR A 384 -15.54 23.73 2.38
N SER A 385 -15.91 23.34 3.60
CA SER A 385 -15.02 22.53 4.45
C SER A 385 -14.98 21.08 3.97
N TYR A 386 -13.80 20.62 3.55
CA TYR A 386 -13.48 19.20 3.59
C TYR A 386 -13.32 18.80 5.07
N SER A 387 -14.41 18.37 5.70
CA SER A 387 -14.49 18.15 7.13
C SER A 387 -13.70 16.91 7.56
N SER A 388 -12.61 17.10 8.32
CA SER A 388 -12.07 16.06 9.19
C SER A 388 -13.09 15.79 10.32
N GLY A 389 -13.91 14.75 10.15
CA GLY A 389 -15.19 14.56 10.83
C GLY A 389 -15.16 14.58 12.35
N THR A 390 -15.30 15.78 12.95
CA THR A 390 -15.41 15.96 14.40
C THR A 390 -16.40 17.07 14.80
N ALA A 391 -17.59 17.09 14.17
CA ALA A 391 -18.68 18.04 14.44
C ALA A 391 -19.31 17.98 15.87
N ALA A 392 -18.68 17.23 16.78
CA ALA A 392 -18.95 17.20 18.21
C ALA A 392 -18.04 18.16 19.02
N VAL A 393 -16.83 18.47 18.54
CA VAL A 393 -15.87 19.33 19.25
C VAL A 393 -16.19 20.81 19.04
N ASP A 394 -16.48 21.23 17.80
CA ASP A 394 -16.81 22.63 17.48
C ASP A 394 -18.06 23.13 18.21
N ARG A 395 -19.01 22.23 18.50
CA ARG A 395 -20.21 22.53 19.29
C ARG A 395 -19.94 22.79 20.77
N LEU A 396 -18.81 22.34 21.31
CA LEU A 396 -18.41 22.57 22.70
C LEU A 396 -17.58 23.86 22.83
N VAL A 397 -16.74 24.15 21.83
CA VAL A 397 -15.89 25.35 21.78
C VAL A 397 -16.72 26.62 21.50
N SER A 398 -17.79 26.52 20.69
CA SER A 398 -18.67 27.67 20.41
C SER A 398 -19.54 28.10 21.60
N GLN A 399 -19.65 27.30 22.66
CA GLN A 399 -20.47 27.59 23.84
C GLN A 399 -19.71 28.23 25.02
N THR A 400 -18.38 28.42 24.91
CA THR A 400 -17.55 28.78 26.09
C THR A 400 -16.64 29.99 25.92
N ASN A 401 -16.52 30.59 24.72
CA ASN A 401 -15.67 31.76 24.49
C ASN A 401 -16.47 33.04 24.19
N GLY A 402 -16.60 33.95 25.17
CA GLY A 402 -16.81 35.37 24.83
C GLY A 402 -17.72 36.28 25.69
N ALA A 403 -17.89 36.08 27.00
CA ALA A 403 -18.36 37.16 27.89
C ALA A 403 -17.43 37.26 29.11
N GLY A 404 -16.72 38.38 29.24
CA GLY A 404 -15.53 38.50 30.08
C GLY A 404 -15.79 38.64 31.59
N VAL A 405 -14.76 38.29 32.38
CA VAL A 405 -14.73 38.51 33.82
C VAL A 405 -14.13 39.87 34.14
N MET A 406 -14.98 40.87 34.42
CA MET A 406 -14.69 41.99 35.32
C MET A 406 -16.01 42.63 35.77
N GLY A 407 -16.21 42.82 37.09
CA GLY A 407 -17.41 43.49 37.60
C GLY A 407 -17.89 43.06 38.99
N LEU A 408 -16.98 42.83 39.96
CA LEU A 408 -17.39 42.70 41.37
C LEU A 408 -17.48 44.08 42.04
N ALA A 409 -18.52 44.26 42.85
CA ALA A 409 -18.81 45.41 43.71
C ALA A 409 -19.14 46.75 43.03
N SER A 410 -20.43 47.00 42.78
CA SER A 410 -21.23 48.00 43.55
C SER A 410 -22.55 48.35 42.86
N GLN A 411 -23.67 48.03 43.53
CA GLN A 411 -24.78 48.96 43.82
C GLN A 411 -25.95 48.19 44.44
N ALA A 412 -26.23 48.50 45.69
CA ALA A 412 -27.52 48.19 46.30
C ALA A 412 -28.56 49.27 45.89
N SER A 413 -29.84 48.98 46.16
CA SER A 413 -30.97 49.92 46.17
C SER A 413 -31.70 50.17 44.84
N SER A 414 -32.76 49.39 44.56
CA SER A 414 -34.14 49.90 44.59
C SER A 414 -35.19 48.80 44.33
N MET A 415 -36.35 48.92 44.99
CA MET A 415 -37.52 48.02 44.98
C MET A 415 -38.52 48.37 43.83
N PRO A 416 -39.64 47.65 43.55
CA PRO A 416 -40.54 46.98 44.53
C PRO A 416 -41.18 45.63 44.16
N LEU A 417 -41.98 45.12 45.12
CA LEU A 417 -42.66 43.82 45.18
C LEU A 417 -44.06 43.78 44.53
N ALA A 418 -44.50 42.58 44.13
CA ALA A 418 -45.88 42.07 44.28
C ALA A 418 -45.87 40.52 44.33
N PRO A 419 -46.89 39.84 44.92
CA PRO A 419 -46.63 38.62 45.70
C PRO A 419 -47.07 37.29 45.05
N GLY A 420 -46.47 36.18 45.52
CA GLY A 420 -46.87 34.81 45.19
C GLY A 420 -47.47 34.05 46.39
N SER A 421 -48.33 33.08 46.08
CA SER A 421 -49.00 32.18 47.04
C SER A 421 -48.39 30.78 47.04
N ALA A 422 -48.11 30.21 48.22
CA ALA A 422 -47.73 28.80 48.40
C ALA A 422 -48.98 27.88 48.43
N PRO A 423 -48.89 26.52 48.32
CA PRO A 423 -48.35 25.70 49.42
C PRO A 423 -47.64 24.35 49.07
N ALA A 424 -47.02 23.77 50.11
CA ALA A 424 -46.78 22.33 50.40
C ALA A 424 -45.71 21.49 49.62
N PRO A 425 -44.88 20.68 50.33
CA PRO A 425 -43.93 19.71 49.74
C PRO A 425 -44.34 18.22 49.93
N VAL A 426 -43.89 17.34 49.02
CA VAL A 426 -43.99 15.85 49.12
C VAL A 426 -42.82 15.19 48.33
N PRO A 427 -42.50 13.87 48.46
CA PRO A 427 -41.19 13.45 48.99
C PRO A 427 -40.30 12.65 48.02
N MET A 428 -39.10 12.26 48.48
CA MET A 428 -38.14 11.44 47.72
C MET A 428 -38.58 9.97 47.55
N PRO A 429 -38.27 9.32 46.41
CA PRO A 429 -38.55 7.90 46.18
C PRO A 429 -37.47 6.95 46.76
N ALA A 430 -37.89 5.73 47.08
CA ALA A 430 -37.07 4.63 47.60
C ALA A 430 -36.50 3.74 46.46
N PRO A 431 -35.46 2.91 46.70
CA PRO A 431 -34.81 2.12 45.65
C PRO A 431 -35.65 0.93 45.17
N MET A 432 -35.51 0.59 43.88
CA MET A 432 -36.20 -0.55 43.25
C MET A 432 -35.49 -1.90 43.49
N PRO A 433 -36.23 -3.03 43.53
CA PRO A 433 -35.65 -4.37 43.69
C PRO A 433 -35.08 -4.93 42.38
N ALA A 434 -34.14 -5.87 42.51
CA ALA A 434 -33.50 -6.55 41.38
C ALA A 434 -34.44 -7.53 40.66
N ALA A 435 -34.27 -7.67 39.34
CA ALA A 435 -35.03 -8.60 38.50
C ALA A 435 -34.54 -10.07 38.66
N PRO A 436 -35.43 -11.07 38.52
CA PRO A 436 -35.05 -12.48 38.58
C PRO A 436 -34.32 -12.95 37.31
N PRO A 437 -33.49 -14.01 37.38
CA PRO A 437 -32.73 -14.51 36.24
C PRO A 437 -33.62 -15.21 35.19
N LEU A 438 -33.25 -15.05 33.91
CA LEU A 438 -33.88 -15.73 32.78
C LEU A 438 -33.54 -17.24 32.75
N PRO A 439 -34.45 -18.11 32.26
CA PRO A 439 -34.20 -19.54 32.16
C PRO A 439 -33.17 -19.88 31.06
N ALA A 440 -32.38 -20.94 31.30
CA ALA A 440 -31.40 -21.43 30.34
C ALA A 440 -32.05 -22.07 29.10
N PRO A 441 -31.47 -21.92 27.90
CA PRO A 441 -32.03 -22.47 26.67
C PRO A 441 -31.92 -24.01 26.63
N THR A 442 -32.98 -24.67 26.17
CA THR A 442 -32.99 -26.09 25.86
C THR A 442 -32.20 -26.39 24.57
N PRO A 443 -31.47 -27.51 24.48
CA PRO A 443 -30.70 -27.85 23.29
C PRO A 443 -31.63 -28.30 22.15
N LEU A 444 -31.42 -27.72 20.96
CA LEU A 444 -32.03 -28.20 19.72
C LEU A 444 -31.39 -29.54 19.29
N PRO A 445 -32.16 -30.49 18.71
CA PRO A 445 -31.59 -31.72 18.16
C PRO A 445 -30.73 -31.41 16.93
N ALA A 446 -29.58 -32.06 16.83
CA ALA A 446 -28.67 -31.89 15.69
C ALA A 446 -29.28 -32.45 14.39
N PRO A 447 -29.03 -31.81 13.22
CA PRO A 447 -29.41 -32.36 11.93
C PRO A 447 -28.64 -33.66 11.63
N PRO A 448 -29.22 -34.60 10.87
CA PRO A 448 -28.56 -35.87 10.57
C PRO A 448 -27.31 -35.67 9.72
N VAL A 449 -26.22 -36.32 10.13
CA VAL A 449 -24.95 -36.34 9.39
C VAL A 449 -25.11 -37.13 8.09
N PRO A 450 -24.74 -36.60 6.91
CA PRO A 450 -24.73 -37.37 5.68
C PRO A 450 -23.78 -38.58 5.78
N ALA A 451 -24.23 -39.75 5.34
CA ALA A 451 -23.38 -40.93 5.30
C ALA A 451 -22.19 -40.70 4.34
N PRO A 452 -20.98 -41.21 4.68
CA PRO A 452 -19.82 -41.05 3.80
C PRO A 452 -20.06 -41.79 2.48
N MET A 453 -19.81 -41.11 1.35
CA MET A 453 -19.84 -41.76 0.04
C MET A 453 -18.76 -42.85 -0.03
N PRO A 454 -19.03 -44.02 -0.64
CA PRO A 454 -18.02 -45.04 -0.86
C PRO A 454 -16.91 -44.49 -1.77
N ALA A 455 -15.66 -44.80 -1.44
CA ALA A 455 -14.50 -44.38 -2.22
C ALA A 455 -14.55 -44.97 -3.64
N PRO A 456 -14.16 -44.22 -4.69
CA PRO A 456 -14.10 -44.74 -6.05
C PRO A 456 -13.05 -45.86 -6.15
N ALA A 457 -13.40 -46.94 -6.84
CA ALA A 457 -12.49 -48.06 -7.08
C ALA A 457 -11.27 -47.60 -7.91
N PRO A 458 -10.06 -48.12 -7.64
CA PRO A 458 -8.86 -47.75 -8.39
C PRO A 458 -8.97 -48.19 -9.85
N ALA A 459 -8.60 -47.30 -10.77
CA ALA A 459 -8.53 -47.60 -12.20
C ALA A 459 -7.46 -48.69 -12.48
N PRO A 460 -7.69 -49.61 -13.42
CA PRO A 460 -6.73 -50.67 -13.74
C PRO A 460 -5.45 -50.08 -14.37
N MET A 461 -4.29 -50.57 -13.95
CA MET A 461 -3.01 -50.18 -14.53
C MET A 461 -2.87 -50.71 -15.97
N PRO A 462 -2.26 -49.94 -16.90
CA PRO A 462 -1.93 -50.44 -18.24
C PRO A 462 -0.81 -51.48 -18.17
N ALA A 463 -0.95 -52.53 -18.99
CA ALA A 463 0.06 -53.60 -19.11
C ALA A 463 1.34 -53.10 -19.83
N PRO A 464 2.52 -53.67 -19.51
CA PRO A 464 3.77 -53.28 -20.15
C PRO A 464 3.83 -53.73 -21.62
N ALA A 465 4.35 -52.85 -22.49
CA ALA A 465 4.56 -53.16 -23.90
C ALA A 465 5.70 -54.16 -24.11
N ALA A 466 5.56 -55.02 -25.13
CA ALA A 466 6.52 -56.06 -25.45
C ALA A 466 7.84 -55.52 -26.05
N ALA A 467 8.95 -56.19 -25.75
CA ALA A 467 10.27 -55.84 -26.26
C ALA A 467 10.45 -56.23 -27.74
N SER A 468 10.95 -55.29 -28.56
CA SER A 468 11.37 -55.53 -29.94
C SER A 468 12.86 -55.93 -30.00
N GLN A 469 13.17 -56.94 -30.82
CA GLN A 469 14.49 -57.56 -30.91
C GLN A 469 15.45 -56.80 -31.85
N LEU A 470 16.75 -56.85 -31.53
CA LEU A 470 17.87 -56.37 -32.36
C LEU A 470 18.41 -57.47 -33.30
N PRO A 471 18.97 -57.12 -34.46
CA PRO A 471 19.94 -57.95 -35.20
C PRO A 471 21.41 -57.50 -34.93
N GLY A 472 22.36 -58.46 -34.79
CA GLY A 472 23.84 -58.21 -34.84
C GLY A 472 24.42 -58.37 -36.27
N ILE A 473 25.73 -58.49 -36.62
CA ILE A 473 27.03 -58.91 -36.00
C ILE A 473 28.20 -58.43 -36.95
N ALA A 474 29.47 -58.08 -36.62
CA ALA A 474 30.10 -57.69 -35.34
C ALA A 474 31.42 -56.82 -35.41
N PRO A 475 32.68 -57.29 -35.70
CA PRO A 475 33.74 -57.03 -34.69
C PRO A 475 35.12 -56.40 -35.07
N ALA A 476 35.78 -55.89 -34.00
CA ALA A 476 37.23 -55.83 -33.70
C ALA A 476 38.12 -54.69 -34.30
N PRO A 477 39.31 -54.36 -33.72
CA PRO A 477 39.98 -54.91 -32.52
C PRO A 477 40.35 -53.87 -31.41
N ALA A 478 41.15 -54.28 -30.40
CA ALA A 478 41.42 -53.54 -29.16
C ALA A 478 42.91 -53.30 -28.83
N ALA A 479 43.16 -52.34 -27.93
CA ALA A 479 44.37 -52.12 -27.11
C ALA A 479 43.96 -51.26 -25.89
N GLY A 480 44.57 -51.26 -24.70
CA GLY A 480 45.67 -52.03 -24.09
C GLY A 480 45.88 -51.46 -22.66
N LEU A 481 46.17 -52.30 -21.65
CA LEU A 481 46.15 -51.92 -20.21
C LEU A 481 47.52 -51.45 -19.64
N GLN A 482 47.49 -50.96 -18.38
CA GLN A 482 48.57 -50.82 -17.35
C GLN A 482 48.92 -49.34 -16.95
N PRO A 483 49.47 -49.03 -15.75
CA PRO A 483 48.77 -49.08 -14.45
C PRO A 483 49.02 -47.85 -13.50
N VAL A 484 48.57 -47.98 -12.24
CA VAL A 484 48.51 -46.98 -11.12
C VAL A 484 49.90 -46.58 -10.54
N PRO A 485 50.01 -45.54 -9.66
CA PRO A 485 49.95 -45.79 -8.20
C PRO A 485 49.24 -44.73 -7.32
N GLN A 486 48.99 -45.10 -6.06
CA GLN A 486 48.26 -44.36 -5.02
C GLN A 486 49.18 -43.55 -4.08
N THR A 487 48.68 -42.46 -3.50
CA THR A 487 48.89 -41.97 -2.11
C THR A 487 47.83 -40.88 -1.84
N GLY A 488 47.32 -40.59 -0.64
CA GLY A 488 47.41 -41.22 0.69
C GLY A 488 46.75 -40.29 1.72
N LEU A 489 45.77 -40.75 2.49
CA LEU A 489 45.17 -40.00 3.61
C LEU A 489 46.07 -40.12 4.86
N PRO A 490 46.06 -39.10 5.74
CA PRO A 490 45.32 -39.27 6.99
C PRO A 490 44.53 -38.01 7.42
N GLY A 491 43.45 -38.21 8.17
CA GLY A 491 42.73 -37.12 8.85
C GLY A 491 43.07 -37.05 10.35
N LEU A 492 42.72 -35.94 10.99
CA LEU A 492 42.45 -35.83 12.44
C LEU A 492 41.65 -34.56 12.73
N ALA A 493 41.06 -34.49 13.93
CA ALA A 493 39.88 -33.68 14.21
C ALA A 493 40.13 -32.35 14.96
N ALA A 494 39.09 -31.50 14.92
CA ALA A 494 38.70 -30.48 15.90
C ALA A 494 39.69 -29.36 16.32
N ALA A 495 39.31 -28.11 16.02
CA ALA A 495 39.21 -27.02 17.00
C ALA A 495 38.55 -25.77 16.37
N ALA A 496 37.76 -25.05 17.17
CA ALA A 496 37.27 -23.72 16.80
C ALA A 496 38.36 -22.66 17.05
N GLN A 497 38.47 -21.65 16.17
CA GLN A 497 38.92 -20.32 16.58
C GLN A 497 38.65 -19.21 15.54
N ASN A 498 38.30 -18.04 16.05
CA ASN A 498 38.11 -16.78 15.32
C ASN A 498 39.32 -16.42 14.43
N ARG A 499 39.07 -15.97 13.19
CA ARG A 499 39.92 -14.96 12.54
C ARG A 499 39.10 -13.89 11.83
N ARG A 500 39.23 -12.65 12.33
CA ARG A 500 39.03 -11.44 11.52
C ARG A 500 40.10 -11.41 10.42
N GLY A 501 39.74 -10.93 9.23
CA GLY A 501 40.66 -10.73 8.10
C GLY A 501 40.11 -9.70 7.11
N MET A 502 40.99 -8.88 6.52
CA MET A 502 40.63 -7.74 5.66
C MET A 502 40.04 -8.17 4.31
N PRO A 503 39.26 -7.30 3.64
CA PRO A 503 38.77 -7.56 2.29
C PRO A 503 39.87 -7.40 1.24
N ALA A 504 39.87 -8.26 0.23
CA ALA A 504 40.62 -8.07 -1.01
C ALA A 504 39.74 -7.37 -2.06
N ALA A 505 40.31 -6.35 -2.71
CA ALA A 505 39.90 -5.75 -3.99
C ALA A 505 38.41 -5.39 -4.24
N GLY A 506 38.09 -4.09 -4.22
CA GLY A 506 37.26 -3.49 -5.27
C GLY A 506 35.80 -3.13 -4.97
N GLY A 507 35.27 -3.38 -3.77
CA GLY A 507 33.88 -3.02 -3.41
C GLY A 507 33.79 -1.90 -2.36
N LEU A 508 32.97 -0.87 -2.61
CA LEU A 508 32.58 0.10 -1.59
C LEU A 508 31.55 -0.52 -0.63
N THR A 509 31.73 -0.29 0.67
CA THR A 509 30.79 -0.74 1.70
C THR A 509 29.54 0.14 1.77
N ALA A 510 28.44 -0.39 2.29
CA ALA A 510 27.16 0.32 2.43
C ALA A 510 27.23 1.61 3.29
N ALA A 511 28.27 1.77 4.13
CA ALA A 511 28.55 2.99 4.87
C ALA A 511 29.21 4.08 4.00
N GLN A 512 30.14 3.68 3.12
CA GLN A 512 30.85 4.58 2.20
C GLN A 512 29.92 5.14 1.12
N VAL A 513 28.93 4.36 0.66
CA VAL A 513 27.86 4.82 -0.24
C VAL A 513 26.95 5.89 0.41
N ARG A 514 26.92 6.00 1.75
CA ARG A 514 26.08 6.94 2.50
C ARG A 514 26.83 8.16 3.05
N GLY A 515 28.11 8.34 2.72
CA GLY A 515 28.88 9.53 3.07
C GLY A 515 29.12 9.76 4.58
N ARG A 516 29.03 8.72 5.42
CA ARG A 516 29.26 8.82 6.88
C ARG A 516 30.62 8.23 7.26
N THR A 517 31.49 9.03 7.87
CA THR A 517 32.89 8.66 8.18
C THR A 517 33.20 8.46 9.66
N GLN A 518 32.21 8.45 10.55
CA GLN A 518 32.39 8.12 11.98
C GLN A 518 31.28 7.21 12.51
N PRO A 519 31.57 6.35 13.51
CA PRO A 519 30.57 5.55 14.22
C PRO A 519 29.71 6.44 15.14
N GLU A 520 28.41 6.16 15.22
CA GLU A 520 27.50 6.82 16.17
C GLU A 520 27.82 6.39 17.62
N PRO A 521 27.72 7.30 18.61
CA PRO A 521 27.87 6.95 20.02
C PRO A 521 26.67 6.12 20.50
N VAL A 522 26.94 5.12 21.35
CA VAL A 522 25.90 4.31 21.99
C VAL A 522 25.15 5.18 23.01
N PRO A 523 23.82 5.30 22.94
CA PRO A 523 23.06 6.03 23.96
C PRO A 523 23.03 5.25 25.28
N GLU A 524 23.18 5.95 26.40
CA GLU A 524 23.07 5.35 27.73
C GLU A 524 21.65 4.83 28.00
N PRO A 525 21.48 3.72 28.74
CA PRO A 525 20.18 3.16 29.05
C PRO A 525 19.43 3.99 30.11
N THR A 526 18.53 4.86 29.66
CA THR A 526 17.54 5.50 30.55
C THR A 526 16.58 4.43 31.09
N GLY A 527 16.65 4.20 32.41
CA GLY A 527 15.98 3.07 33.04
C GLY A 527 14.45 3.11 32.99
N TRP A 528 13.86 1.96 32.63
CA TRP A 528 12.52 1.53 33.03
C TRP A 528 12.65 0.18 33.74
N PRO A 529 11.83 -0.11 34.77
CA PRO A 529 12.00 -1.29 35.61
C PRO A 529 11.77 -2.59 34.83
N ALA A 530 12.63 -3.57 35.06
CA ALA A 530 12.64 -4.83 34.33
C ALA A 530 11.37 -5.67 34.59
N ALA A 531 10.61 -5.95 33.52
CA ALA A 531 9.57 -6.97 33.51
C ALA A 531 10.17 -8.39 33.48
N GLY A 532 10.82 -8.78 34.58
CA GLY A 532 11.29 -10.13 34.84
C GLY A 532 10.39 -10.83 35.85
N ALA A 533 10.03 -12.09 35.57
CA ALA A 533 9.21 -12.97 36.41
C ALA A 533 7.72 -12.61 36.57
N MET A 534 6.90 -13.06 35.62
CA MET A 534 5.71 -13.87 35.90
C MET A 534 5.23 -14.52 34.59
N TYR A 535 5.42 -15.83 34.46
CA TYR A 535 4.49 -16.80 33.86
C TYR A 535 5.19 -18.16 33.79
N ASN A 536 5.06 -18.95 34.85
CA ASN A 536 5.14 -20.39 34.74
C ASN A 536 4.28 -21.05 35.82
N GLN A 537 3.34 -21.87 35.35
CA GLN A 537 2.62 -22.95 36.03
C GLN A 537 1.42 -22.68 36.96
N VAL A 538 0.26 -23.06 36.39
CA VAL A 538 -0.78 -23.95 36.92
C VAL A 538 -1.86 -23.38 37.87
N GLY A 539 -3.09 -23.47 37.37
CA GLY A 539 -4.39 -23.32 38.03
C GLY A 539 -5.48 -23.73 37.04
#